data_AF-A0A521HW50-F1
#
_entry.id   AF-A0A521HW50-F1
#
_cell.length_a   1.000
_cell.length_b   1.000
_cell.length_c   1.000
_cell.angle_alpha   90.00
_cell.angle_beta   90.00
_cell.angle_gamma   90.00
#
_symmetry.space_group_name_H-M   'P 1'
#
loop_
_entity.id
_entity.type
_entity.pdbx_description
1 polymer ?
#
loop_
_entity_poly.entity_id
_entity_poly.type
_entity_poly.pdbx_seq_one_letter_code
_entity_poly.pdbx_strand_id
1 'polypeptide(L)'
;MSMLRLVVGGAALLVSTLVPAQSSNPYDGAWTIKLDAPQAKGLDGRLVIDKDGGTWDVRYMSKRNPCAGKEAPVVVRKATAEELAFDVDFAKVLTGCGVVSYTARPAADGSLHGQSTDGQRTIVLRRE
;
A
#
# COMPACT_ATOMS: atom_id res chain seq x y z
N MET A 1 -8.22 -42.62 62.92
CA MET A 1 -7.52 -42.84 61.64
C MET A 1 -8.04 -41.81 60.65
N SER A 2 -7.16 -40.89 60.28
CA SER A 2 -7.44 -39.70 59.45
C SER A 2 -7.41 -40.07 57.98
N MET A 3 -8.38 -39.63 57.18
CA MET A 3 -8.27 -39.60 55.71
C MET A 3 -8.76 -38.26 55.21
N LEU A 4 -7.81 -37.33 55.11
CA LEU A 4 -7.94 -36.03 54.48
C LEU A 4 -7.98 -36.25 52.97
N ARG A 5 -9.15 -36.11 52.35
CA ARG A 5 -9.30 -36.13 50.88
C ARG A 5 -8.94 -34.75 50.33
N LEU A 6 -7.76 -34.64 49.72
CA LEU A 6 -7.34 -33.46 48.96
C LEU A 6 -8.20 -33.36 47.69
N VAL A 7 -9.04 -32.33 47.60
CA VAL A 7 -9.68 -31.94 46.33
C VAL A 7 -8.75 -30.92 45.68
N VAL A 8 -7.95 -31.37 44.70
CA VAL A 8 -7.16 -30.48 43.85
C VAL A 8 -8.12 -29.86 42.84
N GLY A 9 -8.63 -28.67 43.16
CA GLY A 9 -9.41 -27.84 42.24
C GLY A 9 -8.48 -27.24 41.18
N GLY A 10 -8.53 -27.78 39.97
CA GLY A 10 -7.80 -27.25 38.81
C GLY A 10 -8.33 -25.87 38.42
N ALA A 11 -7.50 -24.83 38.57
CA ALA A 11 -7.76 -23.51 38.02
C ALA A 11 -7.57 -23.55 36.50
N ALA A 12 -8.67 -23.57 35.75
CA ALA A 12 -8.65 -23.40 34.31
C ALA A 12 -8.33 -21.93 33.98
N LEU A 13 -7.06 -21.65 33.68
CA LEU A 13 -6.62 -20.38 33.12
C LEU A 13 -7.20 -20.24 31.71
N LEU A 14 -8.26 -19.45 31.57
CA LEU A 14 -8.77 -18.97 30.29
C LEU A 14 -7.71 -18.06 29.66
N VAL A 15 -6.85 -18.64 28.83
CA VAL A 15 -5.97 -17.89 27.93
C VAL A 15 -6.85 -17.32 26.82
N SER A 16 -7.33 -16.09 27.02
CA SER A 16 -7.95 -15.30 25.96
C SER A 16 -6.89 -15.00 24.90
N THR A 17 -6.86 -15.80 23.84
CA THR A 17 -6.06 -15.49 22.66
C THR A 17 -6.61 -14.22 22.03
N LEU A 18 -5.95 -13.09 22.27
CA LEU A 18 -6.13 -11.87 21.49
C LEU A 18 -5.70 -12.22 20.06
N VAL A 19 -6.67 -12.57 19.21
CA VAL A 19 -6.46 -12.59 17.78
C VAL A 19 -6.14 -11.14 17.39
N PRO A 20 -4.95 -10.81 16.86
CA PRO A 20 -4.76 -9.50 16.28
C PRO A 20 -5.79 -9.38 15.16
N ALA A 21 -6.79 -8.52 15.35
CA ALA A 21 -7.61 -8.07 14.24
C ALA A 21 -6.61 -7.52 13.22
N GLN A 22 -6.41 -8.25 12.12
CA GLN A 22 -5.60 -7.76 11.01
C GLN A 22 -6.28 -6.49 10.57
N SER A 23 -5.71 -5.35 10.96
CA SER A 23 -6.21 -4.04 10.56
C SER A 23 -6.26 -4.09 9.04
N SER A 24 -7.46 -3.94 8.48
CA SER A 24 -7.61 -3.75 7.04
C SER A 24 -6.66 -2.63 6.61
N ASN A 25 -6.05 -2.76 5.44
CA ASN A 25 -5.21 -1.69 4.91
C ASN A 25 -6.08 -0.40 4.85
N PRO A 26 -5.72 0.66 5.59
CA PRO A 26 -6.56 1.87 5.69
C PRO A 26 -6.74 2.59 4.36
N TYR A 27 -5.97 2.21 3.34
CA TYR A 27 -5.99 2.81 2.01
C TYR A 27 -6.65 1.92 0.95
N ASP A 28 -7.21 0.76 1.32
CA ASP A 28 -7.98 -0.09 0.40
C ASP A 28 -9.03 0.72 -0.35
N GLY A 29 -9.12 0.53 -1.66
CA GLY A 29 -10.04 1.24 -2.56
C GLY A 29 -9.35 1.86 -3.77
N ALA A 30 -10.10 2.67 -4.50
CA ALA A 30 -9.63 3.35 -5.70
C ALA A 30 -9.30 4.82 -5.44
N TRP A 31 -8.28 5.30 -6.14
CA TRP A 31 -7.73 6.63 -5.99
C TRP A 31 -7.41 7.22 -7.36
N THR A 32 -7.80 8.47 -7.56
CA THR A 32 -7.28 9.30 -8.64
C THR A 32 -5.87 9.75 -8.29
N ILE A 33 -4.93 9.53 -9.20
CA ILE A 33 -3.53 9.98 -9.11
C ILE A 33 -3.39 11.29 -9.87
N LYS A 34 -2.77 12.30 -9.27
CA LYS A 34 -2.08 13.37 -10.00
C LYS A 34 -0.59 13.14 -9.90
N LEU A 35 0.07 12.87 -11.03
CA LEU A 35 1.50 12.61 -11.12
C LEU A 35 2.21 13.82 -11.73
N ASP A 36 3.24 14.27 -11.02
CA ASP A 36 4.21 15.22 -11.55
C ASP A 36 5.59 14.55 -11.66
N ALA A 37 6.16 14.63 -12.87
CA ALA A 37 7.47 14.10 -13.21
C ALA A 37 8.14 15.01 -14.26
N PRO A 38 9.48 14.98 -14.39
CA PRO A 38 10.21 15.81 -15.35
C PRO A 38 9.74 15.69 -16.81
N GLN A 39 9.28 14.49 -17.20
CA GLN A 39 8.82 14.19 -18.57
C GLN A 39 7.30 14.22 -18.72
N ALA A 40 6.57 14.49 -17.64
CA ALA A 40 5.14 14.31 -17.55
C ALA A 40 4.60 15.13 -16.36
N LYS A 41 4.11 16.33 -16.63
CA LYS A 41 3.51 17.19 -15.60
C LYS A 41 1.99 17.09 -15.64
N GLY A 42 1.38 17.00 -14.46
CA GLY A 42 -0.08 16.99 -14.31
C GLY A 42 -0.78 15.83 -15.01
N LEU A 43 -0.17 14.63 -15.01
CA LEU A 43 -0.86 13.46 -15.54
C LEU A 43 -1.87 12.94 -14.52
N ASP A 44 -3.09 12.75 -14.96
CA ASP A 44 -4.10 12.03 -14.20
C ASP A 44 -3.99 10.53 -14.46
N GLY A 45 -4.33 9.73 -13.45
CA GLY A 45 -4.44 8.28 -13.57
C GLY A 45 -5.16 7.67 -12.39
N ARG A 46 -5.05 6.36 -12.25
CA ARG A 46 -5.79 5.57 -11.27
C ARG A 46 -4.88 4.61 -10.52
N LEU A 47 -5.05 4.57 -9.20
CA LEU A 47 -4.44 3.60 -8.31
C LEU A 47 -5.56 2.82 -7.62
N VAL A 48 -5.52 1.50 -7.68
CA VAL A 48 -6.35 0.62 -6.86
C VAL A 48 -5.46 -0.06 -5.84
N ILE A 49 -5.88 -0.05 -4.58
CA ILE A 49 -5.26 -0.79 -3.47
C ILE A 49 -6.26 -1.83 -2.98
N ASP A 50 -5.83 -3.08 -2.84
CA ASP A 50 -6.57 -4.18 -2.22
C ASP A 50 -5.60 -5.03 -1.39
N LYS A 51 -5.70 -4.91 -0.06
CA LYS A 51 -4.83 -5.53 0.93
C LYS A 51 -3.37 -5.19 0.67
N ASP A 52 -2.59 -6.18 0.23
CA ASP A 52 -1.15 -6.05 0.01
C ASP A 52 -0.80 -5.81 -1.47
N GLY A 53 -1.81 -5.62 -2.32
CA GLY A 53 -1.65 -5.49 -3.77
C GLY A 53 -2.48 -4.38 -4.38
N GLY A 54 -2.46 -4.32 -5.72
CA GLY A 54 -3.21 -3.31 -6.45
C GLY A 54 -2.83 -3.17 -7.92
N THR A 55 -3.32 -2.10 -8.53
CA THR A 55 -3.05 -1.76 -9.93
C THR A 55 -2.77 -0.28 -10.07
N TRP A 56 -1.75 0.06 -10.86
CA TRP A 56 -1.38 1.40 -11.26
C TRP A 56 -1.70 1.60 -12.74
N ASP A 57 -2.49 2.62 -13.07
CA ASP A 57 -2.78 3.02 -14.45
C ASP A 57 -2.63 4.54 -14.60
N VAL A 58 -1.44 4.99 -14.99
CA VAL A 58 -1.19 6.39 -15.41
C VAL A 58 -0.78 6.36 -16.87
N ARG A 59 -1.71 6.69 -17.76
CA ARG A 59 -1.51 6.56 -19.22
C ARG A 59 -0.82 7.79 -19.79
N TYR A 60 0.38 7.59 -20.32
CA TYR A 60 1.08 8.59 -21.11
C TYR A 60 2.10 7.95 -22.04
N MET A 61 2.37 8.60 -23.16
CA MET A 61 3.33 8.09 -24.14
C MET A 61 4.68 8.77 -23.98
N SER A 62 5.76 7.99 -23.94
CA SER A 62 7.13 8.49 -24.04
C SER A 62 7.89 7.75 -25.12
N LYS A 63 8.46 8.48 -26.08
CA LYS A 63 9.33 7.89 -27.11
C LYS A 63 10.67 7.39 -26.54
N ARG A 64 11.08 7.88 -25.36
CA ARG A 64 12.38 7.59 -24.74
C ARG A 64 12.29 6.54 -23.63
N ASN A 65 11.09 6.27 -23.12
CA ASN A 65 10.88 5.32 -22.04
C ASN A 65 9.74 4.35 -22.41
N PRO A 66 10.05 3.12 -22.83
CA PRO A 66 9.04 2.13 -23.21
C PRO A 66 8.21 1.61 -22.03
N CYS A 67 8.62 1.88 -20.78
CA CYS A 67 7.86 1.52 -19.57
C CYS A 67 6.77 2.54 -19.23
N ALA A 68 6.90 3.76 -19.74
CA ALA A 68 5.95 4.84 -19.51
C ALA A 68 4.54 4.48 -19.99
N GLY A 69 3.53 4.86 -19.22
CA GLY A 69 2.13 4.73 -19.62
C GLY A 69 1.52 3.35 -19.51
N LYS A 70 2.29 2.36 -19.07
CA LYS A 70 1.77 0.99 -18.92
C LYS A 70 0.99 0.86 -17.63
N GLU A 71 -0.09 0.09 -17.69
CA GLU A 71 -0.70 -0.43 -16.48
C GLU A 71 0.27 -1.45 -15.84
N ALA A 72 0.42 -1.40 -14.52
CA ALA A 72 1.35 -2.26 -13.80
C ALA A 72 0.79 -2.70 -12.44
N PRO A 73 1.16 -3.91 -11.97
CA PRO A 73 0.77 -4.37 -10.65
C PRO A 73 1.45 -3.54 -9.55
N VAL A 74 0.71 -3.34 -8.47
CA VAL A 74 1.19 -2.69 -7.25
C VAL A 74 1.40 -3.72 -6.16
N VAL A 75 2.47 -3.56 -5.38
CA VAL A 75 2.73 -4.31 -4.15
C VAL A 75 2.80 -3.31 -2.99
N VAL A 76 1.88 -3.42 -2.03
CA VAL A 76 1.92 -2.60 -0.82
C VAL A 76 3.01 -3.13 0.09
N ARG A 77 3.90 -2.24 0.51
CA ARG A 77 5.03 -2.53 1.40
C ARG A 77 4.72 -2.16 2.85
N LYS A 78 3.93 -1.11 3.03
CA LYS A 78 3.47 -0.62 4.34
C LYS A 78 2.18 0.17 4.18
N ALA A 79 1.25 -0.06 5.09
CA ALA A 79 0.03 0.71 5.19
C ALA A 79 -0.33 0.92 6.67
N THR A 80 -0.03 2.10 7.18
CA THR A 80 -0.45 2.57 8.52
C THR A 80 -1.26 3.85 8.37
N ALA A 81 -1.90 4.33 9.43
CA ALA A 81 -2.71 5.55 9.36
C ALA A 81 -1.91 6.80 8.92
N GLU A 82 -0.58 6.77 9.03
CA GLU A 82 0.33 7.88 8.74
C GLU A 82 1.11 7.72 7.42
N GLU A 83 1.10 6.53 6.82
CA GLU A 83 1.97 6.21 5.70
C GLU A 83 1.45 5.07 4.83
N LEU A 84 1.47 5.30 3.51
CA LEU A 84 1.31 4.30 2.48
C LEU A 84 2.63 4.19 1.69
N ALA A 85 3.26 3.02 1.72
CA ALA A 85 4.42 2.72 0.87
C ALA A 85 4.10 1.55 -0.05
N PHE A 86 4.39 1.71 -1.34
CA PHE A 86 4.07 0.70 -2.35
C PHE A 86 5.04 0.74 -3.52
N ASP A 87 5.15 -0.39 -4.20
CA ASP A 87 5.96 -0.59 -5.38
C ASP A 87 5.06 -0.73 -6.61
N VAL A 88 5.39 -0.02 -7.68
CA VAL A 88 4.81 -0.22 -9.02
C VAL A 88 5.78 -1.07 -9.83
N ASP A 89 5.40 -2.30 -10.13
CA ASP A 89 6.31 -3.33 -10.66
C ASP A 89 6.19 -3.46 -12.19
N PHE A 90 6.75 -2.48 -12.91
CA PHE A 90 6.76 -2.51 -14.38
C PHE A 90 7.61 -3.65 -14.96
N ALA A 91 8.53 -4.22 -14.17
CA ALA A 91 9.33 -5.37 -14.58
C ALA A 91 8.47 -6.61 -14.89
N LYS A 92 7.30 -6.74 -14.24
CA LYS A 92 6.30 -7.77 -14.54
C LYS A 92 5.52 -7.54 -15.83
N VAL A 93 5.54 -6.31 -16.35
CA VAL A 93 4.77 -5.93 -17.54
C VAL A 93 5.64 -5.99 -18.80
N LEU A 94 6.88 -5.51 -18.72
CA LEU A 94 7.82 -5.51 -19.83
C LEU A 94 9.25 -5.73 -19.33
N THR A 95 9.93 -6.73 -19.90
CA THR A 95 11.34 -7.02 -19.61
C THR A 95 12.21 -5.79 -19.87
N GLY A 96 13.11 -5.50 -18.93
CA GLY A 96 13.98 -4.32 -18.96
C GLY A 96 13.40 -3.10 -18.26
N CYS A 97 12.13 -3.12 -17.86
CA CYS A 97 11.56 -2.13 -16.94
C CYS A 97 11.93 -2.43 -15.49
N GLY A 98 11.97 -1.39 -14.67
CA GLY A 98 12.27 -1.48 -13.24
C GLY A 98 11.04 -1.40 -12.34
N VAL A 99 11.28 -1.43 -11.04
CA VAL A 99 10.28 -1.14 -10.01
C VAL A 99 10.38 0.34 -9.63
N VAL A 100 9.24 0.99 -9.42
CA VAL A 100 9.18 2.36 -8.89
C VAL A 100 8.48 2.33 -7.54
N SER A 101 9.23 2.63 -6.49
CA SER A 101 8.73 2.69 -5.12
C SER A 101 8.26 4.09 -4.76
N TYR A 102 7.11 4.18 -4.10
CA TYR A 102 6.52 5.42 -3.61
C TYR A 102 6.29 5.36 -2.10
N THR A 103 6.37 6.52 -1.46
CA THR A 103 5.89 6.73 -0.10
C THR A 103 4.98 7.95 -0.07
N ALA A 104 3.79 7.79 0.47
CA ALA A 104 2.78 8.84 0.60
C ALA A 104 2.30 8.96 2.05
N ARG A 105 1.93 10.17 2.45
CA ARG A 105 1.40 10.50 3.78
C ARG A 105 0.09 11.28 3.66
N PRO A 106 -0.83 11.16 4.62
CA PRO A 106 -2.02 11.99 4.66
C PRO A 106 -1.69 13.49 4.72
N ALA A 107 -2.45 14.27 3.96
CA ALA A 107 -2.48 15.72 4.04
C ALA A 107 -3.76 16.18 4.76
N ALA A 108 -3.80 17.47 5.16
CA ALA A 108 -4.92 18.05 5.89
C ALA A 108 -6.25 18.05 5.11
N ASP A 109 -6.18 17.96 3.78
CA ASP A 109 -7.34 17.92 2.88
C ASP A 109 -7.89 16.50 2.66
N GLY A 110 -7.33 15.50 3.34
CA GLY A 110 -7.72 14.09 3.21
C GLY A 110 -7.13 13.37 1.98
N SER A 111 -6.30 14.04 1.18
CA SER A 111 -5.52 13.40 0.12
C SER A 111 -4.25 12.76 0.68
N LEU A 112 -3.60 11.90 -0.12
CA LEU A 112 -2.24 11.41 0.18
C LEU A 112 -1.24 12.13 -0.71
N HIS A 113 -0.21 12.70 -0.11
CA HIS A 113 0.89 13.34 -0.81
C HIS A 113 2.12 12.44 -0.71
N GLY A 114 2.75 12.13 -1.84
CA GLY A 114 3.87 11.22 -1.87
C GLY A 114 4.91 11.55 -2.93
N GLN A 115 6.01 10.80 -2.86
CA GLN A 115 7.11 10.90 -3.81
C GLN A 115 7.71 9.52 -4.07
N SER A 116 8.33 9.37 -5.23
CA SER A 116 9.17 8.21 -5.52
C SER A 116 10.45 8.23 -4.69
N THR A 117 11.03 7.06 -4.44
CA THR A 117 12.29 6.93 -3.66
C THR A 117 13.46 7.71 -4.28
N ASP A 118 13.50 7.85 -5.61
CA ASP A 118 14.50 8.66 -6.32
C ASP A 118 14.23 10.18 -6.27
N GLY A 119 13.12 10.60 -5.67
CA GLY A 119 12.69 12.01 -5.55
C GLY A 119 12.28 12.66 -6.88
N GLN A 120 12.23 11.92 -7.98
CA GLN A 120 11.96 12.47 -9.31
C GLN A 120 10.48 12.61 -9.62
N ARG A 121 9.60 11.97 -8.84
CA ARG A 121 8.16 11.94 -9.10
C ARG A 121 7.43 12.27 -7.82
N THR A 122 6.42 13.14 -7.92
CA THR A 122 5.50 13.41 -6.82
C THR A 122 4.10 12.97 -7.22
N ILE A 123 3.33 12.49 -6.25
CA ILE A 123 1.95 12.07 -6.44
C ILE A 123 1.04 12.77 -5.44
N VAL A 124 -0.16 13.10 -5.89
CA VAL A 124 -1.30 13.41 -5.02
C VAL A 124 -2.40 12.40 -5.32
N LEU A 125 -2.80 11.64 -4.30
CA LEU A 125 -3.86 10.63 -4.40
C LEU A 125 -5.13 11.19 -3.76
N ARG A 126 -6.22 11.20 -4.52
CA ARG A 126 -7.55 11.55 -4.01
C ARG A 126 -8.46 10.35 -4.13
N ARG A 127 -9.29 10.10 -3.13
CA ARG A 127 -10.30 9.04 -3.16
C ARG A 127 -11.23 9.25 -4.36
N GLU A 128 -11.55 8.17 -5.08
CA GLU A 128 -12.64 8.16 -6.08
C GLU A 128 -14.02 8.19 -5.41
#